data_AF-A0A0G4EKQ3-F1
#
_entry.id   AF-A0A0G4EKQ3-F1
#
_cell.length_a   1.000
_cell.length_b   1.000
_cell.length_c   1.000
_cell.angle_alpha   90.00
_cell.angle_beta   90.00
_cell.angle_gamma   90.00
#
_symmetry.space_group_name_H-M   'P 1'
#
loop_
_entity.id
_entity.type
_entity.pdbx_description
1 polymer ?
#
loop_
_entity_poly.entity_id
_entity_poly.type
_entity_poly.pdbx_seq_one_letter_code
_entity_poly.pdbx_strand_id
1 'polypeptide(L)'
;MRSSSRILPVSWAMALASIMAPLSISSICVSAACVDTAPVFVLQPSRLQHIRTNQTLRRPQQRAHKLLTSTLRPQPSIGDVLSASDGPSGTGVSIQPDHRVPASSGEGDLPATPPVATESHPLKGPPATVTAILLNNVQWYVRTLVLQATLIPVSFALASVLAILLDVHWSANGVLAGLAGAVPLLLFDEGLFRWARRFKVHSVEECGEHTVAMTTALYGEKRNLPLVIPSALMLALVSGIGEELLFRGVLQQWFQELTSSETLGMLLGGCVFGASHVFGRSPVYGLLIALIGFYFAGFYFLSGDLLTACVAHALFDFVALVKLHWRTTDQR
;
A
#
# COMPACT_ATOMS: atom_id res chain seq x y z
N MET A 1 13.44 16.22 46.48
CA MET A 1 13.12 15.04 47.30
C MET A 1 13.03 13.85 46.35
N ARG A 2 13.93 12.87 46.49
CA ARG A 2 13.98 11.67 45.61
C ARG A 2 12.76 10.79 45.90
N SER A 3 11.92 10.59 44.89
CA SER A 3 10.85 9.60 44.89
C SER A 3 11.45 8.19 44.96
N SER A 4 10.97 7.38 45.89
CA SER A 4 11.31 5.96 46.00
C SER A 4 10.69 5.23 44.80
N SER A 5 11.52 4.87 43.82
CA SER A 5 11.12 4.07 42.66
C SER A 5 10.72 2.67 43.13
N ARG A 6 9.41 2.41 43.19
CA ARG A 6 8.89 1.05 43.34
C ARG A 6 9.06 0.33 42.01
N ILE A 7 10.20 -0.32 41.82
CA ILE A 7 10.41 -1.22 40.69
C ILE A 7 9.44 -2.40 40.88
N LEU A 8 8.40 -2.47 40.05
CA LEU A 8 7.47 -3.60 40.05
C LEU A 8 8.22 -4.87 39.59
N PRO A 9 7.96 -6.04 40.20
CA PRO A 9 8.70 -7.25 39.88
C PRO A 9 8.44 -7.70 38.43
N VAL A 10 9.47 -8.27 37.80
CA VAL A 10 9.54 -8.74 36.40
C VAL A 10 8.35 -9.62 35.97
N SER A 11 7.67 -10.27 36.91
CA SER A 11 6.44 -11.03 36.67
C SER A 11 5.28 -10.19 36.10
N TRP A 12 5.23 -8.89 36.39
CA TRP A 12 4.22 -7.98 35.83
C TRP A 12 4.49 -7.60 34.39
N ALA A 13 5.76 -7.53 33.96
CA ALA A 13 6.11 -7.24 32.56
C ALA A 13 5.64 -8.36 31.62
N MET A 14 5.73 -9.63 32.07
CA MET A 14 5.22 -10.80 31.34
C MET A 14 3.68 -10.85 31.33
N ALA A 15 3.03 -10.44 32.42
CA ALA A 15 1.58 -10.30 32.49
C ALA A 15 1.05 -9.18 31.59
N LEU A 16 1.77 -8.04 31.50
CA LEU A 16 1.45 -6.94 30.58
C LEU A 16 1.65 -7.34 29.12
N ALA A 17 2.72 -8.06 28.77
CA ALA A 17 2.88 -8.62 27.43
C ALA A 17 1.72 -9.55 27.03
N SER A 18 1.14 -10.25 28.01
CA SER A 18 -0.02 -11.14 27.82
C SER A 18 -1.37 -10.37 27.79
N ILE A 19 -1.47 -9.20 28.41
CA ILE A 19 -2.62 -8.25 28.30
C ILE A 19 -2.54 -7.41 27.02
N MET A 20 -1.32 -7.11 26.54
CA MET A 20 -1.07 -6.39 25.29
C MET A 20 -1.18 -7.30 24.06
N ALA A 21 -0.98 -8.60 24.20
CA ALA A 21 -1.17 -9.57 23.12
C ALA A 21 -2.57 -9.51 22.45
N PRO A 22 -3.69 -9.40 23.19
CA PRO A 22 -5.02 -9.18 22.62
C PRO A 22 -5.34 -7.70 22.29
N LEU A 23 -4.48 -6.74 22.69
CA LEU A 23 -4.59 -5.30 22.34
C LEU A 23 -3.68 -4.91 21.16
N SER A 24 -2.92 -5.86 20.61
CA SER A 24 -2.37 -5.73 19.28
C SER A 24 -3.51 -5.38 18.33
N ILE A 25 -3.33 -4.33 17.54
CA ILE A 25 -4.22 -3.90 16.44
C ILE A 25 -4.70 -5.10 15.58
N SER A 26 -3.96 -6.21 15.58
CA SER A 26 -4.32 -7.52 15.03
C SER A 26 -5.62 -8.15 15.54
N SER A 27 -6.00 -8.06 16.83
CA SER A 27 -7.21 -8.75 17.31
C SER A 27 -8.50 -8.15 16.74
N ILE A 28 -8.46 -6.89 16.30
CA ILE A 28 -9.60 -6.21 15.68
C ILE A 28 -9.55 -6.32 14.14
N CYS A 29 -8.34 -6.37 13.55
CA CYS A 29 -8.17 -6.75 12.14
C CYS A 29 -8.62 -8.20 11.85
N VAL A 30 -8.52 -9.12 12.82
CA VAL A 30 -9.00 -10.51 12.67
C VAL A 30 -10.51 -10.64 12.87
N SER A 31 -11.17 -9.78 13.66
CA SER A 31 -12.64 -9.80 13.76
C SER A 31 -13.35 -9.40 12.46
N ALA A 32 -12.69 -8.64 11.56
CA ALA A 32 -13.22 -8.38 10.22
C ALA A 32 -13.09 -9.58 9.27
N ALA A 33 -12.22 -10.55 9.57
CA ALA A 33 -12.11 -11.80 8.82
C ALA A 33 -13.15 -12.86 9.25
N CYS A 34 -13.89 -12.63 10.34
CA CYS A 34 -14.88 -13.57 10.88
C CYS A 34 -16.35 -13.15 10.68
N VAL A 35 -16.64 -12.05 10.00
CA VAL A 35 -18.03 -11.71 9.61
C VAL A 35 -18.17 -11.86 8.10
N ASP A 36 -18.71 -13.02 7.74
CA ASP A 36 -19.19 -13.46 6.44
C ASP A 36 -18.17 -13.68 5.31
N THR A 37 -18.14 -14.94 4.91
CA THR A 37 -17.67 -15.50 3.66
C THR A 37 -18.22 -14.72 2.45
N ALA A 38 -17.49 -13.72 2.00
CA ALA A 38 -17.57 -13.23 0.63
C ALA A 38 -16.14 -13.22 0.06
N PRO A 39 -15.88 -13.88 -1.09
CA PRO A 39 -14.54 -13.89 -1.65
C PRO A 39 -14.14 -12.46 -2.01
N VAL A 40 -13.14 -11.93 -1.30
CA VAL A 40 -12.36 -10.79 -1.75
C VAL A 40 -11.65 -11.26 -3.02
N PHE A 41 -12.25 -10.96 -4.18
CA PHE A 41 -11.57 -11.09 -5.45
C PHE A 41 -10.42 -10.08 -5.47
N VAL A 42 -9.25 -10.54 -5.03
CA VAL A 42 -7.98 -9.96 -5.41
C VAL A 42 -7.94 -10.01 -6.94
N LEU A 43 -8.14 -8.87 -7.57
CA LEU A 43 -7.82 -8.72 -8.99
C LEU A 43 -6.30 -8.89 -9.11
N GLN A 44 -5.88 -10.11 -9.36
CA GLN A 44 -4.55 -10.44 -9.85
C GLN A 44 -4.30 -9.56 -11.09
N PRO A 45 -3.22 -8.77 -11.17
CA PRO A 45 -2.92 -7.97 -12.34
C PRO A 45 -2.28 -8.85 -13.42
N SER A 46 -2.96 -9.90 -13.86
CA SER A 46 -2.55 -10.74 -14.99
C SER A 46 -3.29 -10.36 -16.27
N ARG A 47 -3.24 -9.07 -16.66
CA ARG A 47 -3.65 -8.61 -18.00
C ARG A 47 -3.21 -7.17 -18.35
N LEU A 48 -1.95 -6.83 -18.12
CA LEU A 48 -1.32 -5.61 -18.67
C LEU A 48 0.02 -5.87 -19.36
N GLN A 49 0.20 -7.04 -19.98
CA GLN A 49 1.38 -7.33 -20.82
C GLN A 49 1.11 -7.45 -22.33
N HIS A 50 -0.12 -7.22 -22.83
CA HIS A 50 -0.39 -7.33 -24.28
C HIS A 50 -1.08 -6.13 -24.96
N ILE A 51 -1.15 -4.96 -24.31
CA ILE A 51 -1.66 -3.74 -24.97
C ILE A 51 -0.67 -2.59 -24.78
N ARG A 52 0.55 -2.71 -25.34
CA ARG A 52 1.39 -1.53 -25.65
C ARG A 52 2.55 -1.80 -26.61
N THR A 53 2.26 -2.22 -27.83
CA THR A 53 3.15 -2.00 -28.98
C THR A 53 2.33 -1.96 -30.26
N ASN A 54 1.63 -0.84 -30.56
CA ASN A 54 1.33 -0.45 -31.96
C ASN A 54 0.61 0.89 -32.21
N GLN A 55 0.56 1.86 -31.29
CA GLN A 55 -0.24 3.09 -31.54
C GLN A 55 0.44 4.46 -31.42
N THR A 56 1.77 4.59 -31.32
CA THR A 56 2.39 5.94 -31.15
C THR A 56 3.60 6.29 -32.03
N LEU A 57 3.85 5.61 -33.17
CA LEU A 57 4.97 5.99 -34.07
C LEU A 57 4.64 6.07 -35.57
N ARG A 58 3.36 6.25 -35.98
CA ARG A 58 2.99 6.28 -37.42
C ARG A 58 2.38 7.59 -37.94
N ARG A 59 2.50 8.74 -37.27
CA ARG A 59 1.85 9.99 -37.73
C ARG A 59 2.73 11.19 -38.14
N PRO A 60 4.06 11.24 -37.98
CA PRO A 60 4.86 12.29 -38.63
C PRO A 60 5.54 11.88 -39.97
N GLN A 61 5.79 10.59 -40.23
CA GLN A 61 6.63 10.18 -41.38
C GLN A 61 5.87 9.98 -42.71
N GLN A 62 4.56 9.75 -42.71
CA GLN A 62 3.78 9.58 -43.96
C GLN A 62 3.40 10.90 -44.64
N ARG A 63 3.56 12.05 -43.96
CA ARG A 63 3.26 13.37 -44.53
C ARG A 63 4.46 14.00 -45.26
N ALA A 64 5.68 13.61 -44.93
CA ALA A 64 6.89 14.09 -45.60
C ALA A 64 7.18 13.37 -46.93
N HIS A 65 6.79 12.09 -47.06
CA HIS A 65 7.05 11.30 -48.28
C HIS A 65 6.04 11.55 -49.42
N LYS A 66 4.89 12.17 -49.13
CA LYS A 66 3.84 12.50 -50.12
C LYS A 66 3.97 13.89 -50.76
N LEU A 67 4.87 14.73 -50.24
CA LEU A 67 5.08 16.11 -50.70
C LEU A 67 6.34 16.28 -51.57
N LEU A 68 7.20 15.26 -51.67
CA LEU A 68 8.49 15.32 -52.38
C LEU A 68 8.51 14.58 -53.74
N THR A 69 7.38 14.05 -54.23
CA THR A 69 7.32 13.24 -55.47
C THR A 69 6.35 13.76 -56.53
N SER A 70 5.84 15.00 -56.41
CA SER A 70 4.85 15.54 -57.39
C SER A 70 5.38 16.58 -58.39
N THR A 71 6.69 16.84 -58.43
CA THR A 71 7.28 17.75 -59.42
C THR A 71 8.52 17.12 -60.03
N LEU A 72 8.39 16.64 -61.27
CA LEU A 72 9.35 16.74 -62.39
C LEU A 72 9.26 15.51 -63.33
N ARG A 73 8.78 15.76 -64.54
CA ARG A 73 9.09 15.05 -65.81
C ARG A 73 9.31 16.16 -66.87
N PRO A 74 9.95 15.93 -68.03
CA PRO A 74 10.68 14.74 -68.52
C PRO A 74 12.03 15.08 -69.24
N GLN A 75 12.77 14.05 -69.69
CA GLN A 75 13.33 13.81 -71.06
C GLN A 75 14.57 12.84 -71.02
N PRO A 76 14.97 12.21 -72.14
CA PRO A 76 15.59 10.87 -72.18
C PRO A 76 16.98 10.82 -72.85
N SER A 77 17.73 9.73 -72.67
CA SER A 77 18.75 9.24 -73.63
C SER A 77 19.22 7.84 -73.22
N ILE A 78 19.01 6.82 -74.08
CA ILE A 78 19.99 6.20 -75.00
C ILE A 78 20.99 5.29 -74.28
N GLY A 79 20.97 4.00 -74.65
CA GLY A 79 22.09 3.08 -74.43
C GLY A 79 21.67 1.66 -74.08
N ASP A 80 21.48 0.85 -75.13
CA ASP A 80 21.94 -0.54 -75.21
C ASP A 80 21.19 -1.65 -74.45
N VAL A 81 20.97 -2.88 -74.94
CA VAL A 81 21.00 -3.58 -76.25
C VAL A 81 20.96 -5.08 -75.86
N LEU A 82 20.09 -5.88 -76.51
CA LEU A 82 20.14 -7.36 -76.66
C LEU A 82 19.97 -8.23 -75.37
N SER A 83 19.49 -9.48 -75.36
CA SER A 83 18.78 -10.41 -76.26
C SER A 83 18.59 -11.72 -75.47
N ALA A 84 17.53 -12.51 -75.78
CA ALA A 84 17.47 -13.99 -75.84
C ALA A 84 17.85 -14.81 -74.56
N SER A 85 17.45 -16.05 -74.28
CA SER A 85 16.58 -17.10 -74.84
C SER A 85 16.62 -18.29 -73.85
N ASP A 86 15.58 -19.12 -73.86
CA ASP A 86 15.55 -20.60 -73.73
C ASP A 86 16.24 -21.38 -72.57
N GLY A 87 15.41 -22.18 -71.88
CA GLY A 87 15.52 -23.65 -71.92
C GLY A 87 16.20 -24.43 -70.76
N PRO A 88 15.86 -25.72 -70.52
CA PRO A 88 15.88 -26.37 -69.19
C PRO A 88 16.79 -27.61 -69.07
N SER A 89 16.98 -28.13 -67.84
CA SER A 89 17.49 -29.51 -67.59
C SER A 89 17.14 -30.00 -66.19
N GLY A 90 16.63 -31.24 -66.08
CA GLY A 90 16.35 -31.93 -64.82
C GLY A 90 17.25 -33.13 -64.55
N THR A 91 17.06 -33.78 -63.40
CA THR A 91 17.41 -35.19 -63.12
C THR A 91 16.59 -35.67 -61.91
N GLY A 92 15.94 -36.82 -62.01
CA GLY A 92 15.24 -37.51 -60.92
C GLY A 92 15.92 -38.82 -60.52
N VAL A 93 15.44 -39.47 -59.44
CA VAL A 93 15.49 -40.93 -59.19
C VAL A 93 14.34 -41.31 -58.24
N SER A 94 13.68 -42.43 -58.54
CA SER A 94 12.59 -43.11 -57.83
C SER A 94 12.93 -44.60 -57.74
N ILE A 95 12.70 -45.30 -56.62
CA ILE A 95 12.37 -46.75 -56.55
C ILE A 95 11.54 -47.05 -55.27
N GLN A 96 10.51 -47.90 -55.40
CA GLN A 96 9.54 -48.38 -54.41
C GLN A 96 9.60 -49.96 -54.33
N PRO A 97 8.62 -50.72 -53.79
CA PRO A 97 8.51 -51.39 -52.46
C PRO A 97 8.53 -52.96 -52.48
N ASP A 98 8.26 -53.63 -51.33
CA ASP A 98 7.60 -54.97 -51.23
C ASP A 98 7.14 -55.30 -49.77
N HIS A 99 5.84 -55.52 -49.45
CA HIS A 99 5.02 -56.78 -49.29
C HIS A 99 5.32 -57.61 -47.99
N ARG A 100 4.40 -58.13 -47.11
CA ARG A 100 3.03 -58.78 -47.15
C ARG A 100 2.44 -58.90 -45.68
N VAL A 101 1.16 -58.62 -45.33
CA VAL A 101 -0.12 -59.46 -45.25
C VAL A 101 -0.34 -60.24 -43.89
N PRO A 102 -1.55 -60.52 -43.31
CA PRO A 102 -2.83 -59.78 -43.06
C PRO A 102 -3.61 -60.05 -41.69
N ALA A 103 -4.69 -59.27 -41.45
CA ALA A 103 -5.99 -59.50 -40.74
C ALA A 103 -6.20 -60.33 -39.43
N SER A 104 -6.86 -59.76 -38.40
CA SER A 104 -8.13 -60.27 -37.81
C SER A 104 -8.77 -59.35 -36.73
N SER A 105 -10.11 -59.27 -36.81
CA SER A 105 -11.19 -58.96 -35.85
C SER A 105 -10.91 -58.48 -34.41
N GLY A 106 -11.69 -57.49 -33.97
CA GLY A 106 -11.96 -57.21 -32.55
C GLY A 106 -12.71 -55.90 -32.31
N GLU A 107 -14.03 -55.91 -32.46
CA GLU A 107 -14.93 -54.90 -31.85
C GLU A 107 -14.74 -54.91 -30.32
N GLY A 108 -14.62 -53.71 -29.74
CA GLY A 108 -14.54 -53.49 -28.31
C GLY A 108 -14.69 -52.01 -28.02
N ASP A 109 -15.91 -51.61 -27.67
CA ASP A 109 -16.32 -50.25 -27.31
C ASP A 109 -15.40 -49.65 -26.23
N LEU A 110 -14.68 -48.59 -26.59
CA LEU A 110 -14.07 -47.69 -25.62
C LEU A 110 -15.17 -46.73 -25.11
N PRO A 111 -15.35 -46.56 -23.78
CA PRO A 111 -16.36 -45.65 -23.28
C PRO A 111 -16.02 -44.21 -23.72
N ALA A 112 -17.01 -43.56 -24.33
CA ALA A 112 -16.93 -42.15 -24.68
C ALA A 112 -16.51 -41.33 -23.45
N THR A 113 -15.44 -40.56 -23.60
CA THR A 113 -15.05 -39.55 -22.61
C THR A 113 -16.25 -38.63 -22.38
N PRO A 114 -16.68 -38.39 -21.13
CA PRO A 114 -17.77 -37.47 -20.88
C PRO A 114 -17.36 -36.10 -21.41
N PRO A 115 -18.30 -35.32 -22.00
CA PRO A 115 -17.99 -33.98 -22.44
C PRO A 115 -17.44 -33.20 -21.25
N VAL A 116 -16.24 -32.62 -21.43
CA VAL A 116 -15.64 -31.70 -20.47
C VAL A 116 -16.71 -30.67 -20.11
N ALA A 117 -17.16 -30.70 -18.87
CA ALA A 117 -18.06 -29.69 -18.34
C ALA A 117 -17.36 -28.35 -18.54
N THR A 118 -17.88 -27.52 -19.44
CA THR A 118 -17.52 -26.11 -19.52
C THR A 118 -17.75 -25.53 -18.13
N GLU A 119 -16.65 -25.22 -17.42
CA GLU A 119 -16.73 -24.48 -16.17
C GLU A 119 -17.55 -23.23 -16.45
N SER A 120 -18.76 -23.18 -15.89
CA SER A 120 -19.56 -21.97 -15.87
C SER A 120 -18.73 -20.94 -15.11
N HIS A 121 -18.15 -19.99 -15.83
CA HIS A 121 -17.59 -18.78 -15.24
C HIS A 121 -18.59 -18.31 -14.18
N PRO A 122 -18.18 -18.17 -12.90
CA PRO A 122 -19.10 -17.66 -11.89
C PRO A 122 -19.59 -16.31 -12.39
N LEU A 123 -20.91 -16.23 -12.62
CA LEU A 123 -21.56 -15.00 -13.06
C LEU A 123 -21.13 -13.92 -12.09
N LYS A 124 -20.41 -12.90 -12.59
CA LYS A 124 -20.11 -11.69 -11.84
C LYS A 124 -21.42 -11.21 -11.26
N GLY A 125 -21.54 -11.23 -9.93
CA GLY A 125 -22.74 -10.76 -9.24
C GLY A 125 -23.08 -9.33 -9.68
N PRO A 126 -24.33 -8.91 -9.50
CA PRO A 126 -24.74 -7.56 -9.87
C PRO A 126 -23.81 -6.52 -9.21
N PRO A 127 -23.41 -5.45 -9.92
CA PRO A 127 -22.56 -4.43 -9.35
C PRO A 127 -23.19 -3.88 -8.07
N ALA A 128 -22.37 -3.72 -7.02
CA ALA A 128 -22.82 -3.17 -5.75
C ALA A 128 -23.53 -1.82 -5.97
N THR A 129 -24.65 -1.62 -5.30
CA THR A 129 -25.37 -0.35 -5.38
C THR A 129 -24.54 0.77 -4.74
N VAL A 130 -24.77 2.01 -5.17
CA VAL A 130 -24.09 3.19 -4.59
C VAL A 130 -24.27 3.23 -3.06
N THR A 131 -25.45 2.86 -2.56
CA THR A 131 -25.75 2.76 -1.13
C THR A 131 -24.87 1.73 -0.43
N ALA A 132 -24.66 0.55 -1.02
CA ALA A 132 -23.81 -0.49 -0.43
C ALA A 132 -22.34 -0.05 -0.35
N ILE A 133 -21.84 0.65 -1.36
CA ILE A 133 -20.47 1.21 -1.35
C ILE A 133 -20.34 2.26 -0.24
N LEU A 134 -21.26 3.22 -0.17
CA LEU A 134 -21.25 4.26 0.86
C LEU A 134 -21.31 3.66 2.27
N LEU A 135 -22.17 2.66 2.49
CA LEU A 135 -22.28 1.98 3.78
C LEU A 135 -20.97 1.29 4.15
N ASN A 136 -20.32 0.60 3.21
CA ASN A 136 -19.03 -0.02 3.43
C ASN A 136 -17.97 1.03 3.83
N ASN A 137 -17.87 2.15 3.11
CA ASN A 137 -16.94 3.23 3.42
C ASN A 137 -17.15 3.82 4.82
N VAL A 138 -18.41 4.07 5.19
CA VAL A 138 -18.77 4.55 6.53
C VAL A 138 -18.40 3.52 7.60
N GLN A 139 -18.63 2.23 7.36
CA GLN A 139 -18.25 1.17 8.28
C GLN A 139 -16.74 1.10 8.49
N TRP A 140 -15.93 1.18 7.42
CA TRP A 140 -14.47 1.26 7.52
C TRP A 140 -14.03 2.47 8.34
N TYR A 141 -14.57 3.65 8.03
CA TYR A 141 -14.24 4.88 8.74
C TYR A 141 -14.57 4.80 10.24
N VAL A 142 -15.79 4.39 10.58
CA VAL A 142 -16.23 4.27 11.99
C VAL A 142 -15.39 3.25 12.74
N ARG A 143 -15.09 2.09 12.15
CA ARG A 143 -14.24 1.08 12.78
C ARG A 143 -12.84 1.61 13.06
N THR A 144 -12.21 2.27 12.09
CA THR A 144 -10.87 2.85 12.27
C THR A 144 -10.89 3.95 13.33
N LEU A 145 -11.88 4.84 13.30
CA LEU A 145 -12.02 5.91 14.28
C LEU A 145 -12.20 5.36 15.70
N VAL A 146 -13.09 4.38 15.89
CA VAL A 146 -13.33 3.74 17.20
C VAL A 146 -12.05 3.08 17.69
N LEU A 147 -11.34 2.36 16.83
CA LEU A 147 -10.06 1.75 17.18
C LEU A 147 -9.06 2.80 17.68
N GLN A 148 -8.86 3.89 16.94
CA GLN A 148 -7.94 4.94 17.39
C GLN A 148 -8.42 5.62 18.68
N ALA A 149 -9.73 5.84 18.82
CA ALA A 149 -10.30 6.42 20.03
C ALA A 149 -10.09 5.52 21.27
N THR A 150 -10.07 4.20 21.12
CA THR A 150 -9.83 3.28 22.24
C THR A 150 -8.42 3.38 22.83
N LEU A 151 -7.43 3.86 22.07
CA LEU A 151 -6.08 4.07 22.59
C LEU A 151 -6.05 5.10 23.72
N ILE A 152 -6.94 6.09 23.70
CA ILE A 152 -6.99 7.14 24.73
C ILE A 152 -7.31 6.55 26.11
N PRO A 153 -8.47 5.91 26.36
CA PRO A 153 -8.77 5.33 27.67
C PRO A 153 -7.81 4.20 28.05
N VAL A 154 -7.30 3.42 27.08
CA VAL A 154 -6.27 2.40 27.32
C VAL A 154 -4.99 3.05 27.85
N SER A 155 -4.56 4.17 27.27
CA SER A 155 -3.38 4.92 27.72
C SER A 155 -3.55 5.43 29.15
N PHE A 156 -4.70 6.02 29.49
CA PHE A 156 -4.99 6.46 30.85
C PHE A 156 -5.02 5.29 31.85
N ALA A 157 -5.63 4.16 31.48
CA ALA A 157 -5.66 2.97 32.32
C ALA A 157 -4.26 2.41 32.57
N LEU A 158 -3.43 2.28 31.52
CA LEU A 158 -2.05 1.81 31.64
C LEU A 158 -1.17 2.78 32.43
N ALA A 159 -1.28 4.09 32.15
CA ALA A 159 -0.56 5.12 32.91
C ALA A 159 -0.89 5.03 34.40
N SER A 160 -2.16 4.83 34.75
CA SER A 160 -2.61 4.67 36.13
C SER A 160 -2.02 3.42 36.79
N VAL A 161 -2.01 2.28 36.10
CA VAL A 161 -1.44 1.02 36.60
C VAL A 161 0.07 1.10 36.78
N LEU A 162 0.76 1.80 35.88
CA LEU A 162 2.21 1.96 35.89
C LEU A 162 2.68 3.15 36.74
N ALA A 163 1.75 3.93 37.32
CA ALA A 163 2.04 5.17 38.04
C ALA A 163 2.83 6.21 37.21
N ILE A 164 2.57 6.25 35.90
CA ILE A 164 3.18 7.17 34.94
C ILE A 164 2.29 8.41 34.81
N LEU A 165 2.93 9.59 34.79
CA LEU A 165 2.23 10.86 34.56
C LEU A 165 2.16 11.15 33.06
N LEU A 166 0.94 11.37 32.56
CA LEU A 166 0.72 11.84 31.19
C LEU A 166 0.81 13.37 31.17
N ASP A 167 1.99 13.88 30.83
CA ASP A 167 2.27 15.30 30.89
C ASP A 167 1.82 16.03 29.61
N VAL A 168 0.60 16.57 29.65
CA VAL A 168 -0.02 17.32 28.55
C VAL A 168 -0.29 18.74 29.01
N HIS A 169 0.50 19.69 28.50
CA HIS A 169 0.39 21.09 28.89
C HIS A 169 -0.15 21.94 27.73
N TRP A 170 -1.36 22.46 27.89
CA TRP A 170 -1.91 23.38 26.89
C TRP A 170 -1.09 24.66 26.81
N SER A 171 -0.47 24.91 25.66
CA SER A 171 0.27 26.14 25.39
C SER A 171 0.28 26.50 23.91
N ALA A 172 0.17 27.79 23.60
CA ALA A 172 0.29 28.27 22.22
C ALA A 172 1.65 27.94 21.61
N ASN A 173 2.71 28.04 22.41
CA ASN A 173 4.07 27.68 22.00
C ASN A 173 4.20 26.18 21.70
N GLY A 174 3.56 25.32 22.50
CA GLY A 174 3.53 23.88 22.26
C GLY A 174 2.80 23.52 20.97
N VAL A 175 1.66 24.18 20.70
CA VAL A 175 0.97 24.03 19.41
C VAL A 175 1.87 24.49 18.25
N LEU A 176 2.47 25.68 18.33
CA LEU A 176 3.37 26.18 17.28
C LEU A 176 4.58 25.27 17.06
N ALA A 177 5.16 24.75 18.15
CA ALA A 177 6.26 23.79 18.09
C ALA A 177 5.80 22.50 17.40
N GLY A 178 4.64 21.96 17.75
CA GLY A 178 4.07 20.78 17.10
C GLY A 178 3.79 20.99 15.60
N LEU A 179 3.21 22.14 15.23
CA LEU A 179 3.00 22.51 13.83
C LEU A 179 4.33 22.58 13.06
N ALA A 180 5.38 23.15 13.67
CA ALA A 180 6.72 23.19 13.09
C ALA A 180 7.36 21.78 13.02
N GLY A 181 7.14 20.94 14.02
CA GLY A 181 7.62 19.55 14.07
C GLY A 181 7.00 18.65 13.00
N ALA A 182 5.80 18.96 12.51
CA ALA A 182 5.24 18.23 11.37
C ALA A 182 6.00 18.51 10.05
N VAL A 183 6.64 19.69 9.89
CA VAL A 183 7.25 20.10 8.62
C VAL A 183 8.38 19.16 8.17
N PRO A 184 9.37 18.80 9.01
CA PRO A 184 10.39 17.81 8.65
C PRO A 184 9.81 16.48 8.19
N LEU A 185 8.75 15.99 8.85
CA LEU A 185 8.09 14.73 8.48
C LEU A 185 7.40 14.81 7.12
N LEU A 186 6.70 15.92 6.85
CA LEU A 186 6.04 16.15 5.56
C LEU A 186 7.05 16.25 4.41
N LEU A 187 8.19 16.90 4.66
CA LEU A 187 9.30 16.97 3.71
C LEU A 187 9.96 15.60 3.51
N PHE A 188 10.14 14.84 4.58
CA PHE A 188 10.67 13.48 4.53
C PHE A 188 9.77 12.55 3.70
N ASP A 189 8.46 12.52 4.00
CA ASP A 189 7.49 11.71 3.26
C ASP A 189 7.48 12.07 1.76
N GLU A 190 7.42 13.36 1.43
CA GLU A 190 7.42 13.80 0.04
C GLU A 190 8.76 13.51 -0.67
N GLY A 191 9.88 13.76 0.01
CA GLY A 191 11.22 13.49 -0.49
C GLY A 191 11.44 12.00 -0.74
N LEU A 192 11.08 11.15 0.23
CA LEU A 192 11.16 9.70 0.15
C LEU A 192 10.32 9.17 -1.02
N PHE A 193 9.08 9.63 -1.17
CA PHE A 193 8.21 9.18 -2.26
C PHE A 193 8.69 9.64 -3.65
N ARG A 194 9.27 10.85 -3.76
CA ARG A 194 9.90 11.33 -5.01
C ARG A 194 11.18 10.55 -5.33
N TRP A 195 12.01 10.29 -4.33
CA TRP A 195 13.23 9.50 -4.47
C TRP A 195 12.91 8.06 -4.89
N ALA A 196 11.96 7.41 -4.20
CA ALA A 196 11.54 6.04 -4.50
C ALA A 196 11.09 5.90 -5.96
N ARG A 197 10.23 6.81 -6.44
CA ARG A 197 9.80 6.82 -7.85
C ARG A 197 10.93 7.10 -8.84
N ARG A 198 11.86 8.00 -8.49
CA ARG A 198 13.01 8.36 -9.35
C ARG A 198 13.96 7.19 -9.56
N PHE A 199 14.10 6.33 -8.55
CA PHE A 199 15.00 5.17 -8.56
C PHE A 199 14.27 3.83 -8.64
N LYS A 200 12.94 3.83 -8.79
CA LYS A 200 12.07 2.64 -8.88
C LYS A 200 12.26 1.68 -7.71
N VAL A 201 12.26 2.22 -6.50
CA VAL A 201 12.40 1.45 -5.26
C VAL A 201 11.07 0.80 -4.91
N HIS A 202 10.83 -0.39 -5.46
CA HIS A 202 9.55 -1.09 -5.39
C HIS A 202 9.03 -1.31 -3.96
N SER A 203 9.91 -1.55 -2.99
CA SER A 203 9.49 -1.76 -1.59
C SER A 203 8.83 -0.54 -0.96
N VAL A 204 9.24 0.67 -1.34
CA VAL A 204 8.63 1.92 -0.86
C VAL A 204 7.35 2.24 -1.64
N GLU A 205 7.31 1.91 -2.93
CA GLU A 205 6.12 2.05 -3.76
C GLU A 205 4.98 1.13 -3.28
N GLU A 206 5.29 -0.14 -2.97
CA GLU A 206 4.38 -1.13 -2.40
C GLU A 206 3.78 -0.65 -1.06
N CYS A 207 4.61 -0.05 -0.19
CA CYS A 207 4.13 0.57 1.04
C CYS A 207 3.06 1.64 0.75
N GLY A 208 3.25 2.43 -0.30
CA GLY A 208 2.29 3.44 -0.75
C GLY A 208 0.97 2.82 -1.22
N GLU A 209 1.00 1.71 -1.95
CA GLU A 209 -0.20 1.03 -2.46
C GLU A 209 -1.15 0.58 -1.34
N HIS A 210 -0.61 0.07 -0.23
CA HIS A 210 -1.41 -0.29 0.94
C HIS A 210 -2.11 0.92 1.56
N THR A 211 -1.41 2.06 1.67
CA THR A 211 -1.99 3.30 2.20
C THR A 211 -3.06 3.86 1.24
N VAL A 212 -2.86 3.71 -0.08
CA VAL A 212 -3.87 4.05 -1.10
C VAL A 212 -5.12 3.19 -0.93
N ALA A 213 -4.98 1.87 -0.77
CA ALA A 213 -6.09 0.96 -0.58
C ALA A 213 -6.91 1.32 0.69
N MET A 214 -6.22 1.60 1.80
CA MET A 214 -6.86 2.05 3.04
C MET A 214 -7.60 3.37 2.86
N THR A 215 -6.96 4.38 2.27
CA THR A 215 -7.57 5.70 2.02
C THR A 215 -8.81 5.59 1.13
N THR A 216 -8.75 4.71 0.13
CA THR A 216 -9.87 4.42 -0.78
C THR A 216 -11.01 3.71 -0.05
N ALA A 217 -10.70 2.79 0.87
CA ALA A 217 -11.71 2.13 1.71
C ALA A 217 -12.42 3.12 2.65
N LEU A 218 -11.70 4.13 3.16
CA LEU A 218 -12.26 5.16 4.03
C LEU A 218 -13.11 6.16 3.24
N TYR A 219 -12.58 6.72 2.16
CA TYR A 219 -13.13 7.92 1.52
C TYR A 219 -13.71 7.71 0.12
N GLY A 220 -13.48 6.54 -0.45
CA GLY A 220 -14.00 6.13 -1.75
C GLY A 220 -13.03 6.46 -2.90
N GLU A 221 -13.37 5.96 -4.08
CA GLU A 221 -12.54 6.15 -5.29
C GLU A 221 -12.75 7.51 -5.96
N LYS A 222 -13.80 8.25 -5.59
CA LYS A 222 -14.13 9.55 -6.18
C LYS A 222 -13.63 10.68 -5.31
N ARG A 223 -13.12 11.75 -5.93
CA ARG A 223 -12.71 12.96 -5.22
C ARG A 223 -13.91 13.58 -4.49
N ASN A 224 -13.77 13.77 -3.18
CA ASN A 224 -14.79 14.38 -2.33
C ASN A 224 -14.13 15.09 -1.14
N LEU A 225 -13.45 16.21 -1.41
CA LEU A 225 -12.77 16.99 -0.37
C LEU A 225 -13.69 17.50 0.75
N PRO A 226 -14.94 17.94 0.49
CA PRO A 226 -15.84 18.35 1.55
C PRO A 226 -16.11 17.26 2.59
N LEU A 227 -16.10 15.98 2.17
CA LEU A 227 -16.18 14.84 3.09
C LEU A 227 -14.81 14.53 3.74
N VAL A 228 -13.75 14.50 2.92
CA VAL A 228 -12.43 14.02 3.35
C VAL A 228 -11.74 14.97 4.33
N ILE A 229 -11.80 16.29 4.13
CA ILE A 229 -11.14 17.24 5.02
C ILE A 229 -11.63 17.10 6.47
N PRO A 230 -12.93 17.20 6.79
CA PRO A 230 -13.38 17.07 8.18
C PRO A 230 -13.19 15.66 8.74
N SER A 231 -13.39 14.61 7.94
CA SER A 231 -13.25 13.23 8.42
C SER A 231 -11.78 12.83 8.63
N ALA A 232 -10.86 13.29 7.78
CA ALA A 232 -9.41 13.13 7.97
C ALA A 232 -8.92 13.93 9.17
N LEU A 233 -9.39 15.16 9.37
CA LEU A 233 -9.02 15.96 10.55
C LEU A 233 -9.44 15.26 11.84
N MET A 234 -10.68 14.75 11.90
CA MET A 234 -11.17 14.04 13.08
C MET A 234 -10.39 12.76 13.35
N LEU A 235 -10.12 11.96 12.31
CA LEU A 235 -9.33 10.74 12.45
C LEU A 235 -7.90 11.05 12.89
N ALA A 236 -7.26 12.05 12.29
CA ALA A 236 -5.89 12.44 12.59
C ALA A 236 -5.73 13.01 14.00
N LEU A 237 -6.70 13.79 14.50
CA LEU A 237 -6.70 14.27 15.88
C LEU A 237 -6.83 13.11 16.88
N VAL A 238 -7.77 12.18 16.63
CA VAL A 238 -7.97 11.03 17.51
C VAL A 238 -6.76 10.11 17.50
N SER A 239 -6.20 9.82 16.31
CA SER A 239 -4.99 9.03 16.11
C SER A 239 -3.78 9.68 16.78
N GLY A 240 -3.51 10.94 16.46
CA GLY A 240 -2.37 11.68 17.01
C GLY A 240 -2.43 11.83 18.53
N ILE A 241 -3.61 11.99 19.13
CA ILE A 241 -3.72 12.01 20.60
C ILE A 241 -3.56 10.59 21.17
N GLY A 242 -4.33 9.62 20.67
CA GLY A 242 -4.36 8.26 21.21
C GLY A 242 -3.00 7.56 21.13
N GLU A 243 -2.33 7.65 19.98
CA GLU A 243 -1.02 7.03 19.77
C GLU A 243 0.07 7.72 20.59
N GLU A 244 0.13 9.04 20.64
CA GLU A 244 1.17 9.73 21.42
C GLU A 244 1.00 9.51 22.92
N LEU A 245 -0.24 9.48 23.44
CA LEU A 245 -0.50 9.10 24.83
C LEU A 245 0.03 7.69 25.13
N LEU A 246 -0.21 6.72 24.24
CA LEU A 246 0.23 5.34 24.47
C LEU A 246 1.75 5.21 24.32
N PHE A 247 2.30 5.64 23.20
CA PHE A 247 3.69 5.34 22.85
C PHE A 247 4.68 6.26 23.57
N ARG A 248 4.39 7.56 23.68
CA ARG A 248 5.30 8.54 24.32
C ARG A 248 4.92 8.73 25.77
N GLY A 249 3.63 8.87 26.04
CA GLY A 249 3.10 9.03 27.38
C GLY A 249 3.32 7.81 28.26
N VAL A 250 3.09 6.59 27.75
CA VAL A 250 3.19 5.36 28.56
C VAL A 250 4.43 4.54 28.23
N LEU A 251 4.53 3.98 27.02
CA LEU A 251 5.53 2.95 26.71
C LEU A 251 6.96 3.46 26.75
N GLN A 252 7.22 4.63 26.16
CA GLN A 252 8.54 5.26 26.20
C GLN A 252 8.95 5.52 27.66
N GLN A 253 8.12 6.19 28.47
CA GLN A 253 8.42 6.45 29.88
C GLN A 253 8.63 5.16 30.67
N TRP A 254 7.79 4.16 30.46
CA TRP A 254 7.93 2.84 31.09
C TRP A 254 9.27 2.18 30.77
N PHE A 255 9.70 2.21 29.50
CA PHE A 255 11.02 1.69 29.12
C PHE A 255 12.17 2.53 29.68
N GLN A 256 12.01 3.84 29.80
CA GLN A 256 13.01 4.72 30.43
C GLN A 256 13.21 4.33 31.89
N GLU A 257 12.14 4.11 32.64
CA GLU A 257 12.19 3.65 34.03
C GLU A 257 12.79 2.24 34.14
N LEU A 258 12.32 1.31 33.30
CA LEU A 258 12.76 -0.09 33.31
C LEU A 258 14.26 -0.23 33.02
N THR A 259 14.78 0.56 32.09
CA THR A 259 16.19 0.50 31.67
C THR A 259 17.08 1.52 32.39
N SER A 260 16.48 2.44 33.16
CA SER A 260 17.16 3.62 33.71
C SER A 260 17.93 4.43 32.64
N SER A 261 17.41 4.47 31.42
CA SER A 261 18.06 5.10 30.26
C SER A 261 17.04 5.77 29.34
N GLU A 262 17.17 7.09 29.19
CA GLU A 262 16.34 7.90 28.29
C GLU A 262 16.47 7.42 26.83
N THR A 263 17.71 7.18 26.39
CA THR A 263 18.04 6.71 25.04
C THR A 263 17.43 5.34 24.75
N LEU A 264 17.59 4.37 25.67
CA LEU A 264 16.99 3.05 25.46
C LEU A 264 15.47 3.12 25.48
N GLY A 265 14.87 3.95 26.32
CA GLY A 265 13.42 4.16 26.30
C GLY A 265 12.90 4.72 24.98
N MET A 266 13.60 5.69 24.38
CA MET A 266 13.27 6.20 23.04
C MET A 266 13.39 5.13 21.96
N LEU A 267 14.48 4.36 21.96
CA LEU A 267 14.73 3.31 20.98
C LEU A 267 13.72 2.16 21.11
N LEU A 268 13.41 1.72 22.34
CA LEU A 268 12.42 0.68 22.56
C LEU A 268 11.01 1.17 22.21
N GLY A 269 10.65 2.39 22.61
CA GLY A 269 9.36 3.01 22.25
C GLY A 269 9.16 3.11 20.74
N GLY A 270 10.14 3.63 19.99
CA GLY A 270 10.06 3.73 18.53
C GLY A 270 10.08 2.36 17.82
N CYS A 271 10.81 1.38 18.34
CA CYS A 271 10.77 0.00 17.82
C CYS A 271 9.38 -0.63 18.01
N VAL A 272 8.78 -0.49 19.19
CA VAL A 272 7.43 -1.00 19.47
C VAL A 272 6.39 -0.29 18.62
N PHE A 273 6.55 1.02 18.41
CA PHE A 273 5.72 1.80 17.48
C PHE A 273 5.76 1.22 16.06
N GLY A 274 6.95 1.06 15.48
CA GLY A 274 7.09 0.46 14.15
C GLY A 274 6.60 -0.99 14.08
N ALA A 275 6.88 -1.80 15.10
CA ALA A 275 6.45 -3.20 15.16
C ALA A 275 4.92 -3.34 15.18
N SER A 276 4.21 -2.45 15.88
CA SER A 276 2.73 -2.45 15.92
C SER A 276 2.09 -2.21 14.55
N HIS A 277 2.86 -1.72 13.57
CA HIS A 277 2.41 -1.39 12.23
C HIS A 277 2.74 -2.44 11.15
N VAL A 278 3.56 -3.45 11.49
CA VAL A 278 4.03 -4.50 10.54
C VAL A 278 2.95 -5.55 10.24
N PHE A 279 1.96 -5.75 11.10
CA PHE A 279 1.07 -6.89 10.97
C PHE A 279 0.30 -6.91 9.64
N GLY A 280 0.56 -7.93 8.80
CA GLY A 280 0.00 -8.06 7.45
C GLY A 280 0.60 -7.13 6.40
N ARG A 281 1.74 -6.49 6.68
CA ARG A 281 2.45 -5.56 5.79
C ARG A 281 3.93 -5.91 5.64
N SER A 282 4.60 -5.29 4.67
CA SER A 282 6.03 -5.44 4.43
C SER A 282 6.88 -4.99 5.63
N PRO A 283 7.97 -5.68 6.00
CA PRO A 283 8.91 -5.21 7.03
C PRO A 283 9.48 -3.81 6.76
N VAL A 284 9.59 -3.42 5.48
CA VAL A 284 10.02 -2.07 5.08
C VAL A 284 9.03 -1.02 5.57
N TYR A 285 7.73 -1.31 5.55
CA TYR A 285 6.71 -0.42 6.12
C TYR A 285 6.96 -0.21 7.62
N GLY A 286 7.15 -1.29 8.38
CA GLY A 286 7.46 -1.21 9.81
C GLY A 286 8.71 -0.41 10.11
N LEU A 287 9.77 -0.57 9.29
CA LEU A 287 11.00 0.21 9.44
C LEU A 287 10.76 1.71 9.20
N LEU A 288 10.03 2.07 8.14
CA LEU A 288 9.70 3.46 7.85
C LEU A 288 8.86 4.07 8.98
N ILE A 289 7.89 3.32 9.50
CA ILE A 289 7.08 3.76 10.64
C ILE A 289 7.92 3.82 11.93
N ALA A 290 8.88 2.92 12.15
CA ALA A 290 9.81 3.00 13.29
C ALA A 290 10.67 4.28 13.23
N LEU A 291 11.11 4.69 12.04
CA LEU A 291 11.88 5.94 11.87
C LEU A 291 11.05 7.17 12.23
N ILE A 292 9.78 7.22 11.80
CA ILE A 292 8.82 8.24 12.25
C ILE A 292 8.60 8.14 13.77
N GLY A 293 8.54 6.91 14.28
CA GLY A 293 8.45 6.58 15.69
C GLY A 293 9.56 7.22 16.52
N PHE A 294 10.82 7.05 16.07
CA PHE A 294 12.01 7.64 16.68
C PHE A 294 12.01 9.15 16.59
N TYR A 295 11.54 9.72 15.47
CA TYR A 295 11.41 11.16 15.33
C TYR A 295 10.51 11.74 16.42
N PHE A 296 9.29 11.22 16.59
CA PHE A 296 8.37 11.67 17.63
C PHE A 296 8.89 11.36 19.04
N ALA A 297 9.58 10.23 19.25
CA ALA A 297 10.19 9.91 20.54
C ALA A 297 11.25 10.96 20.96
N GLY A 298 12.11 11.35 20.02
CA GLY A 298 13.08 12.42 20.21
C GLY A 298 12.43 13.79 20.32
N PHE A 299 11.37 14.05 19.55
CA PHE A 299 10.65 15.32 19.61
C PHE A 299 9.93 15.53 20.95
N TYR A 300 9.30 14.48 21.48
CA TYR A 300 8.76 14.47 22.84
C TYR A 300 9.86 14.67 23.89
N PHE A 301 10.99 13.95 23.74
CA PHE A 301 12.11 14.10 24.66
C PHE A 301 12.67 15.53 24.71
N LEU A 302 12.80 16.19 23.56
CA LEU A 302 13.33 17.56 23.46
C LEU A 302 12.33 18.62 23.94
N SER A 303 11.03 18.40 23.72
CA SER A 303 9.99 19.35 24.11
C SER A 303 9.56 19.20 25.58
N GLY A 304 9.63 17.99 26.12
CA GLY A 304 9.11 17.64 27.44
C GLY A 304 7.59 17.72 27.56
N ASP A 305 6.85 17.81 26.45
CA ASP A 305 5.40 18.00 26.46
C ASP A 305 4.74 17.16 25.36
N LEU A 306 3.79 16.30 25.77
CA LEU A 306 3.05 15.43 24.86
C LEU A 306 2.22 16.22 23.84
N LEU A 307 1.76 17.43 24.19
CA LEU A 307 0.97 18.24 23.26
C LEU A 307 1.72 18.50 21.95
N THR A 308 3.03 18.73 22.02
CA THR A 308 3.84 19.02 20.83
C THR A 308 3.86 17.82 19.87
N ALA A 309 4.06 16.61 20.39
CA ALA A 309 4.03 15.38 19.62
C ALA A 309 2.63 15.10 19.07
N CYS A 310 1.57 15.25 19.89
CA CYS A 310 0.18 15.09 19.46
C CYS A 310 -0.16 15.98 18.27
N VAL A 311 0.21 17.26 18.33
CA VAL A 311 -0.06 18.24 17.26
C VAL A 311 0.76 17.91 16.01
N ALA A 312 2.04 17.57 16.16
CA ALA A 312 2.89 17.20 15.04
C ALA A 312 2.37 15.96 14.30
N HIS A 313 1.97 14.93 15.06
CA HIS A 313 1.41 13.70 14.53
C HIS A 313 0.06 13.95 13.85
N ALA A 314 -0.88 14.60 14.52
CA ALA A 314 -2.19 14.89 13.95
C ALA A 314 -2.09 15.73 12.66
N LEU A 315 -1.18 16.71 12.60
CA LEU A 315 -0.97 17.48 11.38
C LEU A 315 -0.35 16.64 10.26
N PHE A 316 0.65 15.81 10.58
CA PHE A 316 1.28 14.91 9.61
C PHE A 316 0.23 13.98 8.98
N ASP A 317 -0.56 13.30 9.80
CA ASP A 317 -1.61 12.37 9.36
C ASP A 317 -2.68 13.07 8.54
N PHE A 318 -3.15 14.22 9.01
CA PHE A 318 -4.17 15.00 8.30
C PHE A 318 -3.71 15.36 6.89
N VAL A 319 -2.50 15.91 6.75
CA VAL A 319 -1.95 16.29 5.45
C VAL A 319 -1.69 15.05 4.59
N ALA A 320 -1.17 13.97 5.17
CA ALA A 320 -0.92 12.72 4.45
C ALA A 320 -2.21 12.14 3.86
N LEU A 321 -3.29 12.03 4.65
CA LEU A 321 -4.59 11.51 4.21
C LEU A 321 -5.21 12.38 3.10
N VAL A 322 -5.26 13.70 3.29
CA VAL A 322 -5.82 14.62 2.29
C VAL A 322 -5.00 14.61 1.00
N LYS A 323 -3.67 14.67 1.10
CA LYS A 323 -2.74 14.62 -0.03
C LYS A 323 -2.87 13.31 -0.81
N LEU A 324 -2.98 12.20 -0.10
CA LEU A 324 -3.09 10.89 -0.71
C LEU A 324 -4.41 10.75 -1.46
N HIS A 325 -5.53 11.12 -0.83
CA HIS A 325 -6.84 11.12 -1.50
C HIS A 325 -6.85 12.02 -2.74
N TRP A 326 -6.24 13.21 -2.66
CA TRP A 326 -6.10 14.09 -3.80
C TRP A 326 -5.36 13.40 -4.95
N ARG A 327 -4.19 12.81 -4.67
CA ARG A 327 -3.33 12.18 -5.69
C ARG A 327 -3.95 10.95 -6.34
N THR A 328 -4.60 10.10 -5.56
CA THR A 328 -5.15 8.83 -6.04
C THR A 328 -6.41 9.02 -6.88
N THR A 329 -7.18 10.07 -6.60
CA THR A 329 -8.40 10.41 -7.32
C THR A 329 -8.18 11.29 -8.56
N ASP A 330 -6.97 11.85 -8.76
CA ASP A 330 -6.59 12.63 -9.96
C ASP A 330 -6.13 11.76 -11.13
N GLN A 331 -5.70 10.53 -10.84
CA GLN A 331 -5.01 9.64 -11.79
C GLN A 331 -5.93 8.64 -12.50
N ARG A 332 -7.25 8.73 -12.29
CA ARG A 332 -8.26 7.87 -12.94
C ARG A 332 -9.25 8.74 -13.70
#